data_AF-A0A9X3FI00-F1
#
_entry.id   AF-A0A9X3FI00-F1
#
_cell.length_a   1.000
_cell.length_b   1.000
_cell.length_c   1.000
_cell.angle_alpha   90.00
_cell.angle_beta   90.00
_cell.angle_gamma   90.00
#
_symmetry.space_group_name_H-M   'P 1'
#
loop_
_entity.id
_entity.type
_entity.pdbx_description
1 polymer ?
#
loop_
_entity_poly.entity_id
_entity_poly.type
_entity_poly.pdbx_seq_one_letter_code
_entity_poly.pdbx_strand_id
1 'polypeptide(L)'
;MLLSLGILWKKPFRISISDAIKPGKNELAIQVTNLWVNRLIGDAQPSTTEKITYTTMPFYRANSPLLTSGLLGPVQIVKTN
;
A
#
# COMPACT_ATOMS: atom_id res chain seq x y z
N MET A 1 -22.11 -1.12 2.37
CA MET A 1 -21.15 -2.13 1.88
C MET A 1 -20.57 -1.60 0.58
N LEU A 2 -19.26 -1.37 0.51
CA LEU A 2 -18.62 -0.89 -0.72
C LEU A 2 -18.48 -2.07 -1.70
N LEU A 3 -18.72 -1.81 -2.99
CA LEU A 3 -18.46 -2.78 -4.05
C LEU A 3 -16.94 -2.94 -4.21
N SER A 4 -16.45 -4.19 -4.14
CA SER A 4 -15.06 -4.49 -4.45
C SER A 4 -14.87 -4.56 -5.96
N LEU A 5 -13.93 -3.79 -6.51
CA LEU A 5 -13.62 -3.78 -7.94
C LEU A 5 -12.48 -4.77 -8.29
N GLY A 6 -11.67 -5.17 -7.32
CA GLY A 6 -10.57 -6.11 -7.51
C GLY A 6 -9.25 -5.66 -6.85
N ILE A 7 -8.19 -6.45 -7.08
CA ILE A 7 -6.85 -6.22 -6.55
C ILE A 7 -5.88 -5.94 -7.69
N LEU A 8 -5.12 -4.85 -7.59
CA LEU A 8 -4.10 -4.44 -8.55
C LEU A 8 -2.71 -4.72 -7.98
N TRP A 9 -2.06 -5.79 -8.45
CA TRP A 9 -0.77 -6.25 -7.89
C TRP A 9 0.43 -5.98 -8.79
N LYS A 10 0.21 -5.70 -10.08
CA LYS A 10 1.26 -5.33 -11.03
C LYS A 10 0.80 -4.22 -11.97
N LYS A 11 1.76 -3.59 -12.64
CA LYS A 11 1.48 -2.60 -13.69
C LYS A 11 0.69 -3.22 -14.86
N PRO A 12 -0.20 -2.44 -15.49
CA PRO A 12 -0.64 -1.11 -15.08
C PRO A 12 -1.57 -1.18 -13.85
N PHE A 13 -1.37 -0.28 -12.87
CA PHE A 13 -2.25 -0.16 -11.71
C PHE A 13 -3.53 0.59 -12.09
N ARG A 14 -4.39 -0.06 -12.88
CA ARG A 14 -5.63 0.51 -13.42
C ARG A 14 -6.76 -0.50 -13.34
N ILE A 15 -7.96 -0.02 -13.00
CA ILE A 15 -9.18 -0.82 -13.01
C ILE A 15 -10.33 -0.05 -13.65
N SER A 16 -11.24 -0.77 -14.30
CA SER A 16 -12.48 -0.16 -14.80
C SER A 16 -13.40 0.12 -13.62
N ILE A 17 -14.01 1.31 -13.63
CA ILE A 17 -15.02 1.72 -12.66
C ILE A 17 -16.38 2.00 -13.32
N SER A 18 -16.50 1.75 -14.64
CA SER A 18 -17.65 2.17 -15.45
C SER A 18 -18.99 1.64 -14.92
N ASP A 19 -19.02 0.40 -14.45
CA ASP A 19 -20.24 -0.24 -13.95
C ASP A 19 -20.58 0.13 -12.50
N ALA A 20 -19.63 0.77 -11.79
CA ALA A 20 -19.74 1.10 -10.37
C ALA A 20 -19.94 2.59 -10.11
N ILE A 21 -19.51 3.45 -11.03
CA ILE A 21 -19.61 4.90 -10.90
C ILE A 21 -21.05 5.39 -11.15
N LYS A 22 -21.53 6.30 -10.31
CA LYS A 22 -22.84 6.95 -10.47
C LYS A 22 -22.69 8.47 -10.67
N PRO A 23 -23.68 9.14 -11.29
CA PRO A 23 -23.70 10.60 -11.34
C PRO A 23 -23.61 11.23 -9.95
N GLY A 24 -22.81 12.30 -9.83
CA GLY A 24 -22.61 13.01 -8.57
C GLY A 24 -21.54 12.39 -7.67
N LYS A 25 -21.80 12.37 -6.35
CA LYS A 25 -20.82 11.97 -5.35
C LYS A 25 -20.65 10.44 -5.31
N ASN A 26 -19.40 10.01 -5.39
CA ASN A 26 -18.98 8.62 -5.22
C ASN A 26 -18.05 8.50 -4.01
N GLU A 27 -18.05 7.32 -3.39
CA GLU A 27 -17.13 6.98 -2.31
C GLU A 27 -16.11 5.98 -2.83
N LEU A 28 -14.83 6.26 -2.60
CA LEU A 28 -13.71 5.42 -3.04
C LEU A 28 -12.88 5.04 -1.82
N ALA A 29 -12.72 3.74 -1.60
CA ALA A 29 -11.79 3.19 -0.62
C ALA A 29 -10.73 2.36 -1.34
N ILE A 30 -9.46 2.62 -1.04
CA ILE A 30 -8.32 1.87 -1.56
C ILE A 30 -7.56 1.32 -0.37
N GLN A 31 -7.48 0.00 -0.29
CA GLN A 31 -6.63 -0.69 0.69
C GLN A 31 -5.27 -0.94 0.04
N VAL A 32 -4.21 -0.48 0.69
CA VAL A 32 -2.83 -0.61 0.21
C VAL A 32 -2.04 -1.49 1.17
N THR A 33 -1.32 -2.45 0.62
CA THR A 33 -0.41 -3.32 1.37
C THR A 33 1.02 -3.09 0.90
N ASN A 34 1.96 -2.94 1.83
CA ASN A 34 3.40 -2.80 1.56
C ASN A 34 4.18 -4.03 2.07
N LEU A 35 5.50 -4.00 1.91
CA LEU A 35 6.40 -5.04 2.40
C LEU A 35 6.80 -4.78 3.86
N TRP A 36 7.20 -5.84 4.56
CA TRP A 36 7.66 -5.79 5.96
C TRP A 36 8.95 -4.99 6.19
N VAL A 37 9.68 -4.62 5.13
CA VAL A 37 11.03 -4.01 5.21
C VAL A 37 11.09 -2.83 6.18
N ASN A 38 10.19 -1.85 6.02
CA ASN A 38 10.19 -0.66 6.87
C ASN A 38 9.87 -0.99 8.33
N ARG A 39 9.03 -2.00 8.58
CA ARG A 39 8.70 -2.44 9.94
C ARG A 39 9.86 -3.18 10.59
N LEU A 40 10.56 -4.05 9.85
CA LEU A 40 11.77 -4.72 10.32
C LEU A 40 12.89 -3.71 10.65
N ILE A 41 13.06 -2.67 9.82
CA ILE A 41 14.00 -1.56 10.10
C ILE A 41 13.58 -0.77 11.35
N GLY A 42 12.27 -0.53 11.52
CA GLY A 42 11.73 0.10 12.74
C GLY A 42 12.00 -0.72 14.00
N ASP A 43 11.86 -2.04 13.92
CA ASP A 43 12.13 -2.95 15.04
C ASP A 43 13.63 -3.09 15.36
N ALA A 44 14.50 -2.70 14.42
CA ALA A 44 15.95 -2.66 14.60
C ALA A 44 16.45 -1.34 15.23
N GLN A 45 15.59 -0.34 15.44
CA GLN A 45 16.00 0.94 16.02
C GLN A 45 16.46 0.78 17.48
N PRO A 46 17.53 1.46 17.92
CA PRO A 46 18.05 1.35 19.29
C PRO A 46 17.04 1.77 20.37
N SER A 47 16.09 2.63 20.03
CA SER A 47 15.04 3.11 20.94
C SER A 47 13.81 2.20 21.01
N THR A 48 13.74 1.15 20.19
CA THR A 48 12.58 0.27 20.17
C THR A 48 12.58 -0.67 21.38
N THR A 49 11.61 -0.48 22.27
CA THR A 49 11.40 -1.31 23.46
C THR A 49 10.56 -2.55 23.18
N GLU A 50 9.60 -2.44 22.26
CA GLU A 50 8.69 -3.52 21.87
C GLU A 50 8.75 -3.74 20.36
N LYS A 51 9.09 -4.97 19.96
CA LYS A 51 9.15 -5.37 18.55
C LYS A 51 7.80 -5.94 18.12
N ILE A 52 7.40 -5.62 16.90
CA ILE A 52 6.17 -6.16 16.29
C ILE A 52 6.47 -7.47 15.54
N THR A 53 7.70 -7.62 15.05
CA THR A 53 8.10 -8.70 14.15
C THR A 53 9.13 -9.63 14.79
N TYR A 54 9.12 -10.89 14.35
CA TYR A 54 10.12 -11.89 14.67
C TYR A 54 10.63 -12.56 13.38
N THR A 55 11.94 -12.69 13.24
CA THR A 55 12.60 -13.37 12.12
C THR A 55 13.77 -14.19 12.66
N THR A 56 14.09 -15.31 12.00
CA THR A 56 15.18 -16.21 12.44
C THR A 56 16.57 -15.59 12.30
N MET A 57 16.74 -14.59 11.43
CA MET A 57 17.98 -13.83 11.28
C MET A 57 17.71 -12.36 10.96
N PRO A 58 18.60 -11.43 11.39
CA PRO A 58 18.40 -10.01 11.17
C PRO A 58 18.73 -9.60 9.73
N PHE A 59 17.72 -9.54 8.87
CA PHE A 59 17.85 -9.14 7.46
C PHE A 59 18.12 -7.64 7.25
N TYR A 60 17.66 -6.80 8.18
CA TYR A 60 17.74 -5.34 8.09
C TYR A 60 18.35 -4.73 9.35
N ARG A 61 19.04 -3.60 9.19
CA ARG A 61 19.69 -2.85 10.27
C ARG A 61 18.99 -1.51 10.46
N ALA A 62 19.24 -0.86 11.60
CA ALA A 62 18.67 0.46 11.91
C ALA A 62 18.96 1.52 10.84
N ASN A 63 20.10 1.40 10.13
CA ASN A 63 20.52 2.32 9.08
C ASN A 63 20.21 1.85 7.65
N SER A 64 19.49 0.73 7.48
CA SER A 64 19.04 0.30 6.15
C SER A 64 18.08 1.34 5.56
N PRO A 65 18.12 1.59 4.24
CA PRO A 65 17.24 2.55 3.62
C PRO A 65 15.78 2.08 3.69
N LEU A 66 14.86 3.01 3.97
CA LEU A 66 13.43 2.72 3.89
C LEU A 66 13.01 2.58 2.44
N LEU A 67 12.06 1.67 2.20
CA LEU A 67 11.40 1.55 0.92
C LEU A 67 10.21 2.50 0.85
N THR A 68 9.95 3.03 -0.34
CA THR A 68 8.75 3.82 -0.59
C THR A 68 7.51 2.95 -0.38
N SER A 69 6.50 3.46 0.33
CA SER A 69 5.29 2.71 0.67
C SER A 69 4.04 3.59 0.65
N GLY A 70 2.91 3.01 0.25
CA GLY A 70 1.61 3.68 0.23
C GLY A 70 1.10 4.00 -1.17
N LEU A 71 0.00 4.74 -1.24
CA LEU A 71 -0.59 5.23 -2.49
C LEU A 71 0.06 6.54 -2.91
N LEU A 72 1.17 6.46 -3.64
CA LEU A 72 2.02 7.62 -3.94
C LEU A 72 1.39 8.62 -4.92
N GLY A 73 0.50 8.13 -5.78
CA GLY A 73 -0.23 8.96 -6.74
C GLY A 73 0.62 9.53 -7.88
N PRO A 74 0.01 10.41 -8.72
CA PRO A 74 -1.38 10.85 -8.63
C PRO A 74 -2.38 9.71 -8.93
N VAL A 75 -3.51 9.70 -8.25
CA VAL A 75 -4.66 8.84 -8.60
C VAL A 75 -5.55 9.61 -9.56
N GLN A 76 -5.81 9.04 -10.73
CA GLN A 76 -6.54 9.72 -11.80
C GLN A 76 -7.71 8.87 -12.29
N ILE A 77 -8.82 9.55 -12.57
CA ILE A 77 -9.91 8.99 -13.37
C ILE A 77 -9.63 9.36 -14.82
N VAL A 78 -9.53 8.35 -15.67
CA VAL A 78 -9.22 8.51 -17.08
C VAL A 78 -10.32 7.89 -17.93
N LYS A 79 -10.81 8.65 -18.90
CA LYS A 79 -11.71 8.14 -19.93
C LYS A 79 -10.88 7.42 -20.99
N THR A 80 -11.16 6.14 -21.21
CA THR A 80 -10.65 5.40 -22.37
C THR A 80 -11.72 5.37 -23.44
N ASN A 81 -11.30 5.51 -24.69
CA ASN A 81 -12.13 5.32 -25.87
C ASN A 81 -12.45 3.84 -26.09
#